data_AF-A0A1W9UU84-F1
#
_entry.id   AF-A0A1W9UU84-F1
#
_cell.length_a   1.000
_cell.length_b   1.000
_cell.length_c   1.000
_cell.angle_alpha   90.00
_cell.angle_beta   90.00
_cell.angle_gamma   90.00
#
_symmetry.space_group_name_H-M   'P 1'
#
loop_
_entity.id
_entity.type
_entity.pdbx_description
1 polymer ?
#
loop_
_entity_poly.entity_id
_entity_poly.type
_entity_poly.pdbx_seq_one_letter_code
_entity_poly.pdbx_strand_id
1 'polypeptide(L)' 'MQKKLSVLVSVLLVISFSSTVMAAGNWRKGKKAFKAECMNCHKRGGEAKRIKLNKKTKAGWTKFFSSGYEADHAALWSDL' A
#
# COMPACT_ATOMS: atom_id res chain seq x y z
N MET A 1 0.17 41.24 21.52
CA MET A 1 -0.74 40.57 20.56
C MET A 1 -0.01 39.95 19.36
N GLN A 2 0.92 40.66 18.72
CA GLN A 2 1.62 40.22 17.49
C GLN A 2 2.30 38.84 17.58
N LYS A 3 2.99 38.53 18.69
CA LYS A 3 3.64 37.23 18.92
C LYS A 3 2.66 36.06 19.06
N LYS A 4 1.52 36.31 19.72
CA LYS A 4 0.46 35.29 19.91
C LYS A 4 -0.25 35.00 18.59
N LEU A 5 -0.49 36.05 17.79
CA LEU A 5 -1.07 35.93 16.45
C LEU A 5 -0.14 35.20 15.49
N SER A 6 1.16 35.51 15.53
CA SER A 6 2.19 34.82 14.73
C SER A 6 2.25 33.33 15.05
N VAL A 7 2.28 32.95 16.34
CA VAL A 7 2.26 31.53 16.75
C VAL A 7 0.99 30.82 16.29
N LEU A 8 -0.17 31.49 16.38
CA LEU A 8 -1.45 30.91 15.96
C LEU A 8 -1.47 30.62 14.45
N VAL A 9 -0.96 31.56 13.64
CA VAL A 9 -0.84 31.41 12.18
C VAL A 9 0.14 30.31 11.82
N SER A 10 1.27 30.20 12.53
CA SER A 10 2.24 29.11 12.30
C SER A 10 1.65 27.74 12.58
N VAL A 11 0.89 27.58 13.66
CA VAL A 11 0.22 26.31 14.01
C VAL A 11 -0.84 25.94 12.98
N LEU A 12 -1.66 26.91 12.54
CA LEU A 12 -2.64 26.71 11.49
C LEU A 12 -2.00 26.25 10.17
N LEU A 13 -0.86 26.84 9.79
CA LEU A 13 -0.12 26.45 8.59
C LEU A 13 0.35 24.99 8.65
N VAL A 14 0.91 24.54 9.79
CA VAL A 14 1.41 23.16 9.96
C VAL A 14 0.26 22.13 9.86
N ILE A 15 -0.92 22.48 10.38
CA ILE A 15 -2.10 21.61 10.30
C ILE A 15 -2.61 21.52 8.85
N SER A 16 -2.56 22.60 8.07
CA SER A 16 -2.95 22.60 6.66
C SER A 16 -2.06 21.72 5.77
N PHE A 17 -0.78 21.51 6.13
CA PHE A 17 0.11 20.59 5.41
C PHE A 17 0.04 19.14 5.89
N SER A 18 -0.74 18.84 6.94
CA SER A 18 -0.86 17.48 7.49
C SER A 18 -1.84 16.58 6.72
N SER A 19 -2.47 17.08 5.66
CA SER A 19 -3.40 16.29 4.86
C SER A 19 -2.67 15.33 3.92
N THR A 20 -2.86 14.03 4.20
CA THR A 20 -2.83 12.84 3.32
C THR A 20 -1.71 11.80 3.56
N VAL A 21 -1.74 11.14 4.72
CA VAL A 21 -1.20 9.76 4.86
C VAL A 21 -2.28 8.82 5.41
N MET A 22 -3.52 8.97 4.96
CA MET A 22 -4.63 8.06 5.31
C MET A 22 -5.19 7.38 4.07
N ALA A 23 -4.30 6.73 3.33
CA ALA A 23 -4.64 5.74 2.29
C ALA A 23 -3.49 4.74 2.10
N ALA A 24 -2.64 4.55 3.11
CA ALA A 24 -1.58 3.56 3.04
C ALA A 24 -2.17 2.18 3.34
N GLY A 25 -2.35 1.35 2.30
CA GLY A 25 -2.75 -0.05 2.46
C GLY A 25 -1.96 -0.76 3.56
N ASN A 26 -2.65 -1.60 4.34
CA ASN A 26 -2.08 -2.22 5.53
C ASN A 26 -1.02 -3.26 5.15
N TRP A 27 0.25 -2.88 5.20
CA TRP A 27 1.37 -3.74 4.80
C TRP A 27 1.40 -5.07 5.58
N ARG A 28 0.90 -5.10 6.82
CA ARG A 28 0.82 -6.33 7.63
C ARG A 28 -0.21 -7.29 7.05
N LYS A 29 -1.39 -6.78 6.65
CA LYS A 29 -2.44 -7.56 5.99
C LYS A 29 -1.93 -8.12 4.67
N GLY A 30 -1.31 -7.28 3.84
CA GLY A 30 -0.68 -7.69 2.58
C GLY A 30 0.39 -8.77 2.75
N LYS A 31 1.28 -8.62 3.73
CA LYS A 31 2.32 -9.63 4.02
C LYS A 31 1.72 -10.97 4.48
N LYS A 32 0.65 -10.94 5.27
CA LYS A 32 -0.06 -12.15 5.70
C LYS A 32 -0.69 -12.86 4.51
N ALA A 33 -1.44 -12.14 3.68
CA ALA A 33 -2.09 -12.69 2.49
C ALA A 33 -1.07 -13.24 1.48
N PHE A 34 0.06 -12.54 1.26
CA PHE A 34 1.13 -13.03 0.39
C PHE A 34 1.62 -14.42 0.80
N LYS A 35 1.82 -14.64 2.11
CA LYS A 35 2.29 -15.94 2.63
C LYS A 35 1.21 -17.01 2.63
N ALA A 36 -0.02 -16.66 2.98
CA ALA A 36 -1.12 -17.60 3.15
C ALA A 36 -1.73 -18.05 1.82
N GLU A 37 -1.88 -17.12 0.87
CA GLU A 37 -2.60 -17.35 -0.38
C GLU A 37 -1.65 -17.42 -1.58
N CYS A 38 -0.88 -16.34 -1.83
CA CYS A 38 -0.11 -16.23 -3.07
C CYS A 38 1.00 -17.29 -3.18
N MET A 39 1.63 -17.63 -2.06
CA MET A 39 2.74 -18.59 -2.05
C MET A 39 2.31 -20.05 -2.23
N ASN A 40 1.00 -20.37 -2.20
CA ASN A 40 0.52 -21.72 -2.46
C ASN A 40 0.91 -22.18 -3.87
N CYS A 41 0.71 -21.31 -4.86
CA CYS A 41 1.08 -21.57 -6.25
C CYS A 41 2.44 -20.95 -6.63
N HIS A 42 2.79 -19.77 -6.08
CA HIS A 42 4.01 -19.04 -6.47
C HIS A 42 5.29 -19.45 -5.70
N LYS A 43 5.29 -20.58 -5.01
CA LYS A 43 6.49 -21.16 -4.36
C LYS A 43 7.54 -21.62 -5.37
N ARG A 44 8.74 -21.92 -4.87
CA ARG A 44 9.82 -22.50 -5.69
C ARG A 44 9.37 -23.87 -6.19
N GLY A 45 9.29 -24.03 -7.52
CA GLY A 45 8.78 -25.25 -8.14
C GLY A 45 7.26 -25.44 -8.00
N GLY A 46 6.53 -24.39 -7.63
CA GLY A 46 5.07 -24.41 -7.65
C GLY A 46 4.50 -24.28 -9.06
N GLU A 47 3.18 -24.36 -9.15
CA GLU A 47 2.42 -24.37 -10.40
C GLU A 47 2.46 -23.03 -11.14
N ALA A 48 2.75 -21.94 -10.41
CA ALA A 48 2.81 -20.60 -10.97
C ALA A 48 4.22 -20.01 -10.91
N LYS A 49 4.48 -19.04 -11.80
CA LYS A 49 5.77 -18.35 -11.88
C LYS A 49 6.17 -17.72 -10.55
N ARG A 50 7.31 -18.12 -9.98
CA ARG A 50 7.74 -17.63 -8.67
C ARG A 50 7.73 -16.10 -8.55
N ILE A 51 7.01 -15.60 -7.55
CA ILE A 51 6.98 -14.17 -7.22
C ILE A 51 8.14 -13.83 -6.29
N LYS A 52 8.75 -12.67 -6.54
CA LYS A 52 9.74 -12.05 -5.66
C LYS A 52 9.28 -10.62 -5.39
N LEU A 53 8.95 -10.30 -4.14
CA LEU A 53 8.39 -8.98 -3.76
C LEU A 53 9.33 -7.82 -4.11
N ASN A 54 10.64 -8.06 -4.09
CA ASN A 54 11.66 -7.06 -4.45
C ASN A 54 11.81 -6.80 -5.96
N LYS A 55 11.04 -7.48 -6.82
CA LYS A 55 11.08 -7.20 -8.28
C LYS A 55 10.38 -5.91 -8.68
N LYS A 56 9.54 -5.33 -7.82
CA LYS A 56 8.86 -4.06 -8.07
C LYS A 56 8.97 -3.16 -6.85
N THR A 57 8.98 -1.86 -7.08
CA THR A 57 8.84 -0.85 -6.03
C THR A 57 7.42 -0.86 -5.46
N LYS A 58 7.21 -0.22 -4.31
CA LYS A 58 5.86 -0.03 -3.75
C LYS A 58 4.90 0.57 -4.77
N ALA A 59 5.31 1.63 -5.46
CA ALA A 59 4.51 2.27 -6.51
C ALA A 59 4.24 1.31 -7.70
N GLY A 60 5.21 0.48 -8.07
CA GLY A 60 5.03 -0.53 -9.11
C GLY A 60 4.01 -1.62 -8.72
N TRP A 61 3.97 -2.02 -7.44
CA TRP A 61 2.96 -2.92 -6.92
C TRP A 61 1.59 -2.25 -6.83
N THR A 62 1.51 -1.01 -6.35
CA THR A 62 0.25 -0.24 -6.33
C THR A 62 -0.33 -0.16 -7.73
N LYS A 63 0.46 0.22 -8.73
CA LYS A 63 0.00 0.28 -10.13
C LYS A 63 -0.48 -1.09 -10.64
N PHE A 64 0.20 -2.16 -10.27
CA PHE A 64 -0.18 -3.53 -10.67
C PHE A 64 -1.55 -3.94 -10.10
N PHE A 65 -1.82 -3.64 -8.83
CA PHE A 65 -3.12 -3.94 -8.23
C PHE A 65 -4.23 -2.99 -8.72
N SER A 66 -3.89 -1.74 -9.04
CA SER A 66 -4.84 -0.75 -9.58
C SER A 66 -5.14 -0.92 -11.07
N SER A 67 -4.34 -1.67 -11.84
CA SER A 67 -4.54 -1.83 -13.29
C SER A 67 -5.66 -2.78 -13.67
N GLY A 68 -6.50 -3.22 -12.73
CA GLY A 68 -7.65 -4.08 -13.00
C GLY A 68 -7.26 -5.41 -13.63
N TYR A 69 -6.14 -6.00 -13.20
CA TYR A 69 -5.72 -7.31 -13.71
C TYR A 69 -6.77 -8.35 -13.32
N GLU A 70 -7.67 -8.67 -14.24
CA GLU A 70 -8.62 -9.76 -14.10
C GLU A 70 -7.86 -11.08 -14.25
N ALA A 71 -7.46 -11.62 -13.12
CA ALA A 71 -7.09 -13.02 -12.99
C ALA A 71 -7.81 -13.59 -11.78
N ASP A 72 -7.64 -14.89 -11.57
CA ASP A 72 -8.22 -15.72 -10.49
C ASP A 72 -8.03 -15.17 -9.05
N HIS A 73 -7.29 -14.07 -8.91
CA HIS A 73 -6.91 -13.44 -7.65
C HIS A 73 -7.67 -12.14 -7.33
N ALA A 74 -8.56 -11.65 -8.22
CA ALA A 74 -9.26 -10.39 -8.05
C ALA A 74 -10.02 -10.32 -6.70
N ALA A 75 -10.70 -11.41 -6.32
CA ALA A 75 -11.39 -11.54 -5.04
C ALA A 75 -10.44 -11.52 -3.82
N LEU A 76 -9.21 -12.03 -3.98
CA LEU A 76 -8.20 -11.98 -2.91
C LEU A 76 -7.59 -10.58 -2.77
N TRP A 77 -7.61 -9.77 -3.83
CA TRP A 77 -7.01 -8.44 -3.85
C TRP A 77 -7.96 -7.32 -3.44
N SER A 78 -9.28 -7.48 -3.62
CA SER A 78 -10.28 -6.52 -3.15
C SER A 78 -10.21 -6.28 -1.64
N ASP A 79 -9.68 -7.25 -0.91
CA ASP A 79 -9.56 -7.21 0.55
C ASP A 79 -8.21 -6.65 1.05
N LEU A 80 -7.27 -6.24 0.19
CA LEU A 80 -5.91 -5.80 0.60
C LEU A 80 -5.73 -4.29 0.66
#